data_AF-A0A4W3JES2-F1
#
_entry.id   AF-A0A4W3JES2-F1
#
_cell.length_a   1.000
_cell.length_b   1.000
_cell.length_c   1.000
_cell.angle_alpha   90.00
_cell.angle_beta   90.00
_cell.angle_gamma   90.00
#
_symmetry.space_group_name_H-M   'P 1'
#
loop_
_entity.id
_entity.type
_entity.pdbx_description
1 polymer ?
#
loop_
_entity_poly.entity_id
_entity_poly.type
_entity_poly.pdbx_seq_one_letter_code
_entity_poly.pdbx_strand_id
1 'polypeptide(L)'
;SSTQTGEIHVDRRMKEINEQLERGAEVTGGLLTCLLVNQQMALQEIYANMTEMLLAGVDTTSFTLSWSAYLLAKNPNVQSAVHKEVVRNLGAHTIPTSEDLSKLPLIRGVLKETLRMFPVLPGNGRVTQKDMVVGGYFIPKGTQLALCHYSTSHDDKVFEGAGEFRPERWLRKSHTERLENFSSIPFGYGVRSCVGKRIAELEIHLALIQLLQAFEIKLDPTTGTVHAKTHGLLTPGKPINLQFVDRK
;
A
#
# COMPACT_ATOMS: atom_id res chain seq x y z
N SER A 1 3.30 22.73 2.82
CA SER A 1 2.10 21.88 2.62
C SER A 1 2.34 20.99 1.41
N SER A 2 1.64 19.86 1.25
CA SER A 2 1.88 18.93 0.12
C SER A 2 1.67 19.57 -1.26
N THR A 3 0.85 20.63 -1.35
CA THR A 3 0.71 21.49 -2.54
C THR A 3 2.04 22.15 -2.93
N GLN A 4 2.74 22.74 -1.95
CA GLN A 4 4.05 23.37 -2.16
C GLN A 4 5.11 22.34 -2.57
N THR A 5 5.04 21.11 -2.06
CA THR A 5 5.94 20.02 -2.45
C THR A 5 5.72 19.57 -3.91
N GLY A 6 4.46 19.51 -4.35
CA GLY A 6 4.09 19.20 -5.74
C GLY A 6 4.66 20.23 -6.71
N GLU A 7 4.47 21.52 -6.41
CA GLU A 7 5.00 22.64 -7.21
C GLU A 7 6.52 22.59 -7.32
N ILE A 8 7.23 22.43 -6.19
CA ILE A 8 8.69 22.33 -6.16
C ILE A 8 9.20 21.18 -7.04
N HIS A 9 8.53 20.02 -7.03
CA HIS A 9 8.94 18.88 -7.85
C HIS A 9 8.73 19.11 -9.34
N VAL A 10 7.62 19.73 -9.73
CA VAL A 10 7.34 20.09 -11.13
C VAL A 10 8.32 21.15 -11.62
N ASP A 11 8.54 22.23 -10.87
CA ASP A 11 9.44 23.33 -11.22
C ASP A 11 10.87 22.84 -11.40
N ARG A 12 11.37 22.06 -10.43
CA ARG A 12 12.72 21.48 -10.50
C ARG A 12 12.86 20.59 -11.73
N ARG A 13 11.88 19.73 -12.01
CA ARG A 13 11.98 18.81 -13.15
C ARG A 13 11.88 19.53 -14.48
N MET A 14 11.04 20.57 -14.59
CA MET A 14 10.99 21.46 -15.75
C MET A 14 12.34 22.11 -16.02
N LYS A 15 12.99 22.63 -14.97
CA LYS A 15 14.32 23.22 -15.09
C LYS A 15 15.35 22.21 -15.62
N GLU A 16 15.39 21.00 -15.05
CA GLU A 16 16.29 19.93 -15.50
C GLU A 16 16.04 19.52 -16.95
N ILE A 17 14.78 19.43 -17.38
CA ILE A 17 14.41 19.09 -18.76
C ILE A 17 14.89 20.18 -19.71
N ASN A 18 14.66 21.46 -19.38
CA ASN A 18 15.12 22.58 -20.21
C ASN A 18 16.65 22.59 -20.35
N GLU A 19 17.37 22.37 -19.25
CA GLU A 19 18.84 22.27 -19.28
C GLU A 19 19.33 21.06 -20.10
N GLN A 20 18.59 19.96 -20.16
CA GLN A 20 18.91 18.80 -21.00
C GLN A 20 18.66 19.09 -22.49
N LEU A 21 17.53 19.73 -22.81
CA LEU A 21 17.18 20.14 -24.17
C LEU A 21 18.18 21.17 -24.73
N GLU A 22 18.57 22.17 -23.94
CA GLU A 22 19.58 23.17 -24.32
C GLU A 22 20.94 22.55 -24.64
N ARG A 23 21.28 21.43 -24.01
CA ARG A 23 22.50 20.66 -24.26
C ARG A 23 22.37 19.65 -25.41
N GLY A 24 21.21 19.57 -26.07
CA GLY A 24 20.92 18.59 -27.11
C GLY A 24 20.89 17.13 -26.61
N ALA A 25 20.67 16.93 -25.31
CA ALA A 25 20.60 15.61 -24.71
C ALA A 25 19.19 15.01 -24.86
N GLU A 26 19.12 13.68 -24.98
CA GLU A 26 17.84 12.97 -24.97
C GLU A 26 17.20 13.06 -23.58
N VAL A 27 15.96 13.58 -23.53
CA VAL A 27 15.22 13.73 -22.27
C VAL A 27 14.51 12.41 -21.95
N THR A 28 15.07 11.66 -21.01
CA THR A 28 14.45 10.46 -20.44
C THR A 28 14.11 10.69 -18.97
N GLY A 29 13.06 10.04 -18.46
CA GLY A 29 12.67 10.18 -17.07
C GLY A 29 11.41 9.42 -16.68
N GLY A 30 11.01 9.57 -15.42
CA GLY A 30 9.79 8.99 -14.88
C GLY A 30 8.53 9.71 -15.35
N LEU A 31 7.39 9.39 -14.73
CA LEU A 31 6.06 9.86 -15.13
C LEU A 31 5.99 11.38 -15.38
N LEU A 32 6.53 12.19 -14.47
CA LEU A 32 6.53 13.65 -14.58
C LEU A 32 7.23 14.13 -15.86
N THR A 33 8.33 13.49 -16.26
CA THR A 33 9.01 13.81 -17.52
C THR A 33 8.14 13.48 -18.72
N CYS A 34 7.49 12.33 -18.72
CA CYS A 34 6.57 11.97 -19.79
C CYS A 34 5.40 12.96 -19.91
N LEU A 35 4.83 13.41 -18.77
CA LEU A 35 3.75 14.39 -18.76
C LEU A 35 4.20 15.74 -19.32
N LEU A 36 5.39 16.21 -18.93
CA LEU A 36 5.95 17.49 -19.37
C LEU A 36 6.36 17.49 -20.85
N VAL A 37 6.91 16.37 -21.34
CA VAL A 37 7.40 16.25 -22.74
C VAL A 37 6.27 16.01 -23.74
N ASN A 38 5.25 15.23 -23.38
CA ASN A 38 4.18 14.87 -24.32
C ASN A 38 3.22 16.05 -24.62
N GLN A 39 3.22 17.11 -23.79
CA GLN A 39 2.40 18.33 -23.97
C GLN A 39 0.89 18.11 -24.21
N GLN A 40 0.37 16.93 -23.88
CA GLN A 40 -1.06 16.61 -24.02
C GLN A 40 -1.93 17.17 -22.88
N MET A 41 -1.30 17.78 -21.87
CA MET A 41 -1.96 18.35 -20.70
C MET A 41 -1.46 19.77 -20.46
N ALA A 42 -2.34 20.65 -20.01
CA ALA A 42 -1.94 21.99 -19.59
C ALA A 42 -1.05 21.89 -18.35
N LEU A 43 -0.09 22.80 -18.21
CA LEU A 43 0.86 22.78 -17.09
C LEU A 43 0.15 22.80 -15.72
N GLN A 44 -0.95 23.55 -15.62
CA GLN A 44 -1.79 23.57 -14.42
C GLN A 44 -2.39 22.20 -14.08
N GLU A 45 -2.78 21.42 -15.08
CA GLU A 45 -3.26 20.05 -14.87
C GLU A 45 -2.12 19.15 -14.39
N ILE A 46 -0.89 19.35 -14.88
CA ILE A 46 0.28 18.59 -14.42
C ILE A 46 0.56 18.88 -12.94
N TYR A 47 0.56 20.16 -12.52
CA TYR A 47 0.70 20.51 -11.09
C TYR A 47 -0.39 19.88 -10.23
N ALA A 48 -1.64 19.94 -10.67
CA ALA A 48 -2.77 19.36 -9.94
C ALA A 48 -2.61 17.84 -9.79
N ASN A 49 -2.36 17.13 -10.89
CA ASN A 49 -2.18 15.67 -10.87
C ASN A 49 -0.99 15.25 -10.00
N MET A 50 0.15 15.94 -10.10
CA MET A 50 1.32 15.62 -9.27
C MET A 50 1.04 15.84 -7.78
N THR A 51 0.34 16.93 -7.44
CA THR A 51 -0.05 17.21 -6.06
C THR A 51 -1.01 16.14 -5.53
N GLU A 52 -2.02 15.76 -6.32
CA GLU A 52 -2.96 14.70 -5.95
C GLU A 52 -2.26 13.34 -5.77
N MET A 53 -1.32 12.99 -6.64
CA MET A 53 -0.55 11.75 -6.52
C MET A 53 0.30 11.71 -5.24
N LEU A 54 0.96 12.82 -4.89
CA LEU A 54 1.75 12.91 -3.66
C LEU A 54 0.86 12.83 -2.41
N LEU A 55 -0.26 13.58 -2.41
CA LEU A 55 -1.24 13.53 -1.32
C LEU A 55 -1.81 12.12 -1.12
N ALA A 56 -2.17 11.43 -2.21
CA ALA A 56 -2.74 10.09 -2.14
C ALA A 56 -1.70 9.03 -1.73
N GLY A 57 -0.43 9.18 -2.14
CA GLY A 57 0.60 8.18 -1.93
C GLY A 57 1.27 8.24 -0.54
N VAL A 58 1.57 9.44 -0.03
CA VAL A 58 2.44 9.59 1.15
C VAL A 58 1.80 9.01 2.41
N ASP A 59 0.59 9.46 2.74
CA ASP A 59 -0.06 9.06 3.99
C ASP A 59 -0.47 7.57 3.94
N THR A 60 -0.99 7.12 2.79
CA THR A 60 -1.48 5.74 2.66
C THR A 60 -0.35 4.71 2.76
N THR A 61 0.78 4.96 2.10
CA THR A 61 1.98 4.12 2.20
C THR A 61 2.57 4.15 3.62
N SER A 62 2.68 5.34 4.22
CA SER A 62 3.26 5.51 5.57
C SER A 62 2.45 4.81 6.66
N PHE A 63 1.11 4.91 6.62
CA PHE A 63 0.26 4.19 7.57
C PHE A 63 0.33 2.67 7.36
N THR A 64 0.38 2.21 6.11
CA THR A 64 0.50 0.78 5.81
C THR A 64 1.84 0.21 6.30
N LEU A 65 2.94 0.94 6.13
CA LEU A 65 4.24 0.56 6.68
C LEU A 65 4.22 0.53 8.20
N SER A 66 3.62 1.54 8.83
CA SER A 66 3.51 1.63 10.29
C SER A 66 2.73 0.44 10.87
N TRP A 67 1.57 0.10 10.27
CA TRP A 67 0.80 -1.08 10.66
C TRP A 67 1.54 -2.39 10.41
N SER A 68 2.25 -2.51 9.28
CA SER A 68 3.05 -3.70 8.96
C SER A 68 4.16 -3.91 9.99
N ALA A 69 4.90 -2.86 10.33
CA ALA A 69 5.96 -2.91 11.34
C ALA A 69 5.40 -3.24 12.74
N TYR A 70 4.28 -2.63 13.13
CA TYR A 70 3.58 -2.95 14.38
C TYR A 70 3.14 -4.42 14.46
N LEU A 71 2.53 -4.93 13.39
CA LEU A 71 2.06 -6.31 13.31
C LEU A 71 3.22 -7.30 13.33
N LEU A 72 4.31 -7.02 12.61
CA LEU A 72 5.53 -7.84 12.64
C LEU A 72 6.18 -7.84 14.02
N ALA A 73 6.20 -6.70 14.73
CA ALA A 73 6.73 -6.59 16.08
C ALA A 73 5.87 -7.37 17.10
N LYS A 74 4.54 -7.38 16.94
CA LYS A 74 3.61 -8.19 17.74
C LYS A 74 3.68 -9.68 17.47
N ASN A 75 4.20 -10.08 16.31
CA ASN A 75 4.22 -11.47 15.87
C ASN A 75 5.66 -11.91 15.52
N PRO A 76 6.55 -12.10 16.54
CA PRO A 76 7.95 -12.47 16.31
C PRO A 76 8.15 -13.74 15.48
N ASN A 77 7.23 -14.71 15.59
CA ASN A 77 7.28 -15.94 14.80
C ASN A 77 7.11 -15.67 13.29
N VAL A 78 6.14 -14.82 12.95
CA VAL A 78 5.90 -14.37 11.56
C VAL A 78 7.09 -13.57 11.07
N GLN A 79 7.59 -12.64 11.87
CA GLN A 79 8.76 -11.83 11.54
C GLN A 79 10.01 -12.70 11.27
N SER A 80 10.25 -13.72 12.10
CA SER A 80 11.35 -14.67 11.93
C SER A 80 11.20 -15.49 10.65
N ALA A 81 9.98 -15.94 10.33
CA ALA A 81 9.71 -16.68 9.10
C ALA A 81 9.96 -15.83 7.85
N VAL A 82 9.52 -14.57 7.85
CA VAL A 82 9.74 -13.63 6.73
C VAL A 82 11.23 -13.30 6.59
N HIS A 83 11.93 -13.02 7.68
CA HIS A 83 13.37 -12.79 7.66
C HIS A 83 14.13 -13.99 7.07
N LYS A 84 13.79 -15.22 7.50
CA LYS A 84 14.38 -16.45 6.95
C LYS A 84 14.11 -16.60 5.44
N GLU A 85 12.89 -16.28 4.99
CA GLU A 85 12.55 -16.28 3.56
C GLU A 85 13.43 -15.29 2.78
N VAL A 86 13.57 -14.07 3.29
CA VAL A 86 14.37 -13.01 2.66
C VAL A 86 15.85 -13.39 2.59
N VAL A 87 16.46 -13.78 3.72
CA VAL A 87 17.88 -14.14 3.77
C VAL A 87 18.17 -15.35 2.88
N ARG A 88 17.30 -16.36 2.88
CA ARG A 88 17.49 -17.57 2.05
C ARG A 88 17.45 -17.27 0.55
N ASN A 89 16.55 -16.39 0.10
CA ASN A 89 16.35 -16.15 -1.33
C ASN A 89 17.24 -15.03 -1.88
N LEU A 90 17.56 -14.01 -1.08
CA LEU A 90 18.27 -12.81 -1.53
C LEU A 90 19.64 -12.64 -0.86
N GLY A 91 19.81 -13.15 0.36
CA GLY A 91 20.96 -12.85 1.22
C GLY A 91 20.68 -11.74 2.24
N ALA A 92 21.53 -11.65 3.26
CA ALA A 92 21.33 -10.73 4.38
C ALA A 92 21.61 -9.25 4.04
N HIS A 93 22.42 -8.97 3.02
CA HIS A 93 22.89 -7.61 2.69
C HIS A 93 22.63 -7.21 1.24
N THR A 94 21.86 -8.01 0.50
CA THR A 94 21.53 -7.73 -0.90
C THR A 94 20.43 -6.69 -0.98
N ILE A 95 20.64 -5.63 -1.76
CA ILE A 95 19.61 -4.63 -2.04
C ILE A 95 18.52 -5.28 -2.92
N PRO A 96 17.26 -5.34 -2.47
CA PRO A 96 16.20 -6.02 -3.21
C PRO A 96 15.75 -5.20 -4.43
N THR A 97 15.35 -5.91 -5.49
CA THR A 97 14.77 -5.32 -6.70
C THR A 97 13.32 -5.75 -6.90
N SER A 98 12.63 -5.15 -7.87
CA SER A 98 11.25 -5.53 -8.19
C SER A 98 11.11 -6.99 -8.65
N GLU A 99 12.14 -7.56 -9.28
CA GLU A 99 12.14 -8.93 -9.80
C GLU A 99 12.17 -9.97 -8.68
N ASP A 100 12.78 -9.62 -7.55
CA ASP A 100 12.96 -10.49 -6.39
C ASP A 100 11.66 -10.79 -5.65
N LEU A 101 10.64 -9.93 -5.78
CA LEU A 101 9.34 -10.12 -5.12
C LEU A 101 8.63 -11.40 -5.54
N SER A 102 8.96 -11.96 -6.70
CA SER A 102 8.45 -13.25 -7.15
C SER A 102 8.90 -14.42 -6.26
N LYS A 103 10.07 -14.28 -5.60
CA LYS A 103 10.70 -15.29 -4.73
C LYS A 103 10.27 -15.18 -3.27
N LEU A 104 9.54 -14.12 -2.92
CA LEU A 104 9.16 -13.77 -1.55
C LEU A 104 7.63 -13.77 -1.37
N PRO A 105 6.97 -14.94 -1.41
CA PRO A 105 5.52 -14.99 -1.26
C PRO A 105 5.05 -14.59 0.16
N LEU A 106 5.86 -14.80 1.22
CA LEU A 106 5.46 -14.46 2.58
C LEU A 106 5.47 -12.95 2.83
N ILE A 107 6.44 -12.19 2.30
CA ILE A 107 6.41 -10.72 2.40
C ILE A 107 5.18 -10.12 1.69
N ARG A 108 4.77 -10.73 0.57
CA ARG A 108 3.53 -10.34 -0.12
C ARG A 108 2.29 -10.68 0.69
N GLY A 109 2.32 -11.80 1.43
CA GLY A 109 1.30 -12.16 2.40
C GLY A 109 1.21 -11.17 3.56
N VAL A 110 2.36 -10.67 4.05
CA VAL A 110 2.43 -9.66 5.12
C VAL A 110 1.68 -8.40 4.70
N LEU A 111 1.98 -7.84 3.52
CA LEU A 111 1.30 -6.65 3.05
C LEU A 111 -0.22 -6.87 2.90
N LYS A 112 -0.61 -7.99 2.28
CA LYS A 112 -2.03 -8.32 2.11
C LYS A 112 -2.76 -8.47 3.45
N GLU A 113 -2.13 -9.11 4.43
CA GLU A 113 -2.73 -9.31 5.74
C GLU A 113 -2.79 -8.00 6.53
N THR A 114 -1.74 -7.16 6.45
CA THR A 114 -1.78 -5.81 7.02
C THR A 114 -2.95 -5.03 6.44
N LEU A 115 -3.10 -5.00 5.11
CA LEU A 115 -4.17 -4.25 4.46
C LEU A 115 -5.56 -4.86 4.68
N ARG A 116 -5.68 -6.17 4.98
CA ARG A 116 -6.93 -6.79 5.43
C ARG A 116 -7.32 -6.25 6.80
N MET A 117 -6.40 -6.29 7.76
CA MET A 117 -6.66 -5.90 9.16
C MET A 117 -6.76 -4.39 9.35
N PHE A 118 -5.95 -3.62 8.62
CA PHE A 118 -5.87 -2.16 8.71
C PHE A 118 -5.87 -1.52 7.31
N PRO A 119 -6.97 -1.64 6.55
CA PRO A 119 -7.12 -0.95 5.27
C PRO A 119 -7.16 0.56 5.51
N VAL A 120 -6.31 1.30 4.81
CA VAL A 120 -6.24 2.77 4.95
C VAL A 120 -7.58 3.44 4.62
N LEU A 121 -8.35 2.87 3.69
CA LEU A 121 -9.74 3.22 3.47
C LEU A 121 -10.63 2.07 3.97
N PRO A 122 -11.39 2.25 5.06
CA PRO A 122 -12.17 1.17 5.67
C PRO A 122 -13.36 0.71 4.81
N GLY A 123 -13.73 1.49 3.80
CA GLY A 123 -14.72 1.11 2.81
C GLY A 123 -14.71 2.00 1.57
N ASN A 124 -15.45 1.57 0.55
CA ASN A 124 -15.59 2.30 -0.71
C ASN A 124 -17.06 2.65 -0.98
N GLY A 125 -17.34 3.93 -1.23
CA GLY A 125 -18.67 4.41 -1.62
C GLY A 125 -18.89 4.41 -3.13
N ARG A 126 -20.11 4.08 -3.59
CA ARG A 126 -20.57 4.26 -4.97
C ARG A 126 -22.00 4.77 -4.99
N VAL A 127 -22.33 5.66 -5.93
CA VAL A 127 -23.71 6.04 -6.22
C VAL A 127 -24.15 5.29 -7.47
N THR A 128 -25.26 4.55 -7.38
CA THR A 128 -25.82 3.82 -8.52
C THR A 128 -26.23 4.77 -9.64
N GLN A 129 -25.81 4.49 -10.87
CA GLN A 129 -26.10 5.33 -12.04
C GLN A 129 -27.37 4.90 -12.80
N LYS A 130 -27.88 3.72 -12.46
CA LYS A 130 -29.10 3.11 -12.99
C LYS A 130 -29.68 2.16 -11.95
N ASP A 131 -30.95 1.82 -12.12
CA ASP A 131 -31.61 0.77 -11.35
C ASP A 131 -30.89 -0.56 -11.58
N MET A 132 -30.75 -1.36 -10.52
CA MET A 132 -30.09 -2.66 -10.58
C MET A 132 -30.66 -3.64 -9.58
N VAL A 133 -30.42 -4.93 -9.80
CA VAL A 133 -30.73 -5.99 -8.84
C VAL A 133 -29.42 -6.62 -8.36
N VAL A 134 -29.20 -6.63 -7.05
CA VAL A 134 -28.01 -7.24 -6.43
C VAL A 134 -28.48 -8.19 -5.33
N GLY A 135 -28.07 -9.46 -5.42
CA GLY A 135 -28.48 -10.48 -4.44
C GLY A 135 -30.00 -10.67 -4.32
N GLY A 136 -30.76 -10.40 -5.40
CA GLY A 136 -32.22 -10.44 -5.40
C GLY A 136 -32.91 -9.15 -4.92
N TYR A 137 -32.16 -8.16 -4.44
CA TYR A 137 -32.70 -6.88 -3.99
C TYR A 137 -32.68 -5.84 -5.11
N PHE A 138 -33.80 -5.18 -5.33
CA PHE A 138 -33.87 -4.02 -6.23
C PHE A 138 -33.25 -2.79 -5.56
N ILE A 139 -32.31 -2.17 -6.25
CA ILE A 139 -31.56 -0.98 -5.83
C ILE A 139 -31.83 0.12 -6.87
N PRO A 140 -32.57 1.18 -6.49
CA PRO A 140 -32.82 2.30 -7.38
C PRO A 140 -31.55 3.03 -7.83
N LYS A 141 -31.64 3.75 -8.94
CA LYS A 141 -30.67 4.77 -9.34
C LYS A 141 -30.56 5.85 -8.25
N GLY A 142 -29.35 6.34 -8.02
CA GLY A 142 -29.07 7.37 -7.01
C GLY A 142 -28.85 6.84 -5.60
N THR A 143 -28.95 5.53 -5.39
CA THR A 143 -28.64 4.90 -4.10
C THR A 143 -27.15 4.94 -3.83
N GLN A 144 -26.78 5.44 -2.65
CA GLN A 144 -25.43 5.36 -2.11
C GLN A 144 -25.18 3.95 -1.54
N LEU A 145 -24.28 3.22 -2.17
CA LEU A 145 -23.75 1.94 -1.70
C LEU A 145 -22.42 2.18 -0.97
N ALA A 146 -22.20 1.45 0.11
CA ALA A 146 -20.96 1.42 0.85
C ALA A 146 -20.47 -0.03 0.94
N LEU A 147 -19.27 -0.28 0.44
CA LEU A 147 -18.59 -1.56 0.55
C LEU A 147 -17.67 -1.49 1.78
N CYS A 148 -18.10 -2.08 2.90
CA CYS A 148 -17.46 -1.96 4.20
C CYS A 148 -16.40 -3.04 4.44
N HIS A 149 -15.29 -2.97 3.70
CA HIS A 149 -14.24 -4.00 3.73
C HIS A 149 -13.60 -4.17 5.12
N TYR A 150 -13.51 -3.11 5.93
CA TYR A 150 -13.01 -3.23 7.31
C TYR A 150 -13.84 -4.20 8.15
N SER A 151 -15.16 -4.12 8.05
CA SER A 151 -16.07 -5.01 8.79
C SER A 151 -15.98 -6.45 8.29
N THR A 152 -16.00 -6.66 6.97
CA THR A 152 -15.89 -8.00 6.38
C THR A 152 -14.52 -8.63 6.68
N SER A 153 -13.47 -7.83 6.74
CA SER A 153 -12.13 -8.28 7.14
C SER A 153 -12.08 -8.85 8.56
N HIS A 154 -12.94 -8.39 9.47
CA HIS A 154 -12.94 -8.81 10.88
C HIS A 154 -14.04 -9.82 11.22
N ASP A 155 -14.77 -10.33 10.22
CA ASP A 155 -15.79 -11.36 10.41
C ASP A 155 -15.15 -12.75 10.28
N ASP A 156 -15.18 -13.54 11.37
CA ASP A 156 -14.64 -14.91 11.39
C ASP A 156 -15.36 -15.86 10.41
N LYS A 157 -16.59 -15.54 10.00
CA LYS A 157 -17.31 -16.29 8.95
C LYS A 157 -16.70 -16.09 7.57
N VAL A 158 -15.97 -14.99 7.38
CA VAL A 158 -15.35 -14.59 6.12
C VAL A 158 -13.85 -14.89 6.14
N PHE A 159 -13.19 -14.62 7.26
CA PHE A 159 -11.78 -14.90 7.49
C PHE A 159 -11.61 -15.73 8.76
N GLU A 160 -11.34 -17.02 8.62
CA GLU A 160 -11.03 -17.88 9.78
C GLU A 160 -9.87 -17.28 10.59
N GLY A 161 -10.11 -17.04 11.89
CA GLY A 161 -9.18 -16.35 12.77
C GLY A 161 -8.94 -14.91 12.32
N ALA A 162 -10.01 -14.13 12.10
CA ALA A 162 -9.95 -12.81 11.51
C ALA A 162 -9.11 -11.83 12.34
N GLY A 163 -9.07 -12.03 13.67
CA GLY A 163 -8.25 -11.25 14.60
C GLY A 163 -6.76 -11.62 14.62
N GLU A 164 -6.37 -12.73 14.00
CA GLU A 164 -4.99 -13.22 13.99
C GLU A 164 -4.24 -12.71 12.77
N PHE A 165 -2.99 -12.25 12.98
CA PHE A 165 -2.12 -11.82 11.89
C PHE A 165 -1.48 -13.03 11.22
N ARG A 166 -2.09 -13.48 10.11
CA ARG A 166 -1.73 -14.73 9.43
C ARG A 166 -1.39 -14.50 7.95
N PRO A 167 -0.20 -13.97 7.62
CA PRO A 167 0.25 -13.79 6.24
C PRO A 167 0.14 -15.03 5.35
N GLU A 168 0.27 -16.22 5.94
CA GLU A 168 0.21 -17.49 5.24
C GLU A 168 -1.15 -17.76 4.58
N ARG A 169 -2.23 -17.09 5.02
CA ARG A 169 -3.56 -17.22 4.40
C ARG A 169 -3.61 -16.74 2.95
N TRP A 170 -2.63 -15.94 2.55
CA TRP A 170 -2.52 -15.36 1.20
C TRP A 170 -1.58 -16.15 0.29
N LEU A 171 -0.96 -17.21 0.80
CA LEU A 171 -0.16 -18.13 0.01
C LEU A 171 -1.11 -19.05 -0.76
N ARG A 172 -0.77 -19.32 -2.03
CA ARG A 172 -1.53 -20.31 -2.81
C ARG A 172 -1.30 -21.68 -2.19
N LYS A 173 -2.36 -22.38 -1.77
CA LYS A 173 -2.29 -23.78 -1.36
C LYS A 173 -2.29 -24.71 -2.57
N SER A 174 -2.85 -24.27 -3.69
CA SER A 174 -2.82 -24.98 -4.97
C SER A 174 -2.83 -24.02 -6.16
N HIS A 175 -2.41 -24.50 -7.34
CA HIS A 175 -2.47 -23.73 -8.59
C HIS A 175 -3.90 -23.37 -9.03
N THR A 176 -4.90 -24.10 -8.53
CA THR A 176 -6.32 -23.95 -8.86
C THR A 176 -7.08 -23.03 -7.90
N GLU A 177 -6.47 -22.65 -6.76
CA GLU A 177 -7.12 -21.82 -5.76
C GLU A 177 -7.19 -20.36 -6.22
N ARG A 178 -8.41 -19.83 -6.36
CA ARG A 178 -8.62 -18.39 -6.56
C ARG A 178 -8.43 -17.67 -5.23
N LEU A 179 -7.34 -16.94 -5.11
CA LEU A 179 -7.07 -16.02 -4.00
C LEU A 179 -7.87 -14.70 -4.07
N GLU A 180 -8.75 -14.55 -5.06
CA GLU A 180 -9.58 -13.35 -5.22
C GLU A 180 -10.68 -13.34 -4.16
N ASN A 181 -10.34 -12.82 -2.99
CA ASN A 181 -11.29 -12.59 -1.92
C ASN A 181 -11.82 -11.16 -2.02
N PHE A 182 -13.00 -10.99 -2.65
CA PHE A 182 -13.70 -9.70 -2.72
C PHE A 182 -14.07 -9.11 -1.35
N SER A 183 -13.90 -9.88 -0.28
CA SER A 183 -14.04 -9.41 1.10
C SER A 183 -12.87 -8.56 1.58
N SER A 184 -11.75 -8.50 0.83
CA SER A 184 -10.65 -7.57 1.05
C SER A 184 -10.18 -6.96 -0.27
N ILE A 185 -10.60 -5.72 -0.53
CA ILE A 185 -10.17 -4.93 -1.71
C ILE A 185 -9.61 -3.56 -1.28
N PRO A 186 -8.47 -3.53 -0.55
CA PRO A 186 -7.91 -2.30 0.02
C PRO A 186 -7.53 -1.24 -1.03
N PHE A 187 -7.35 -1.66 -2.28
CA PHE A 187 -7.09 -0.78 -3.43
C PHE A 187 -8.32 -0.58 -4.33
N GLY A 188 -9.50 -0.99 -3.89
CA GLY A 188 -10.71 -1.03 -4.72
C GLY A 188 -10.65 -2.06 -5.84
N TYR A 189 -11.65 -2.03 -6.72
CA TYR A 189 -11.79 -2.96 -7.84
C TYR A 189 -12.41 -2.28 -9.07
N GLY A 190 -12.11 -2.80 -10.26
CA GLY A 190 -12.62 -2.32 -11.54
C GLY A 190 -11.99 -1.00 -12.00
N VAL A 191 -12.69 -0.25 -12.87
CA VAL A 191 -12.17 0.96 -13.53
C VAL A 191 -11.81 2.12 -12.58
N ARG A 192 -12.22 2.03 -11.31
CA ARG A 192 -11.90 2.99 -10.25
C ARG A 192 -11.00 2.37 -9.16
N SER A 193 -10.28 1.29 -9.48
CA SER A 193 -9.23 0.78 -8.60
C SER A 193 -8.08 1.78 -8.48
N CYS A 194 -7.36 1.76 -7.37
CA CYS A 194 -6.22 2.63 -7.12
C CYS A 194 -5.17 2.52 -8.23
N VAL A 195 -4.90 3.66 -8.90
CA VAL A 195 -3.88 3.77 -9.94
C VAL A 195 -2.47 3.54 -9.39
N GLY A 196 -2.24 3.93 -8.13
CA GLY A 196 -0.95 3.79 -7.45
C GLY A 196 -0.66 2.41 -6.87
N LYS A 197 -1.57 1.43 -7.00
CA LYS A 197 -1.45 0.11 -6.35
C LYS A 197 -0.07 -0.54 -6.55
N ARG A 198 0.40 -0.61 -7.80
CA ARG A 198 1.67 -1.31 -8.12
C ARG A 198 2.88 -0.62 -7.50
N ILE A 199 2.89 0.71 -7.49
CA ILE A 199 3.98 1.51 -6.90
C ILE A 199 3.96 1.36 -5.38
N ALA A 200 2.80 1.53 -4.75
CA ALA A 200 2.65 1.38 -3.31
C ALA A 200 3.04 -0.02 -2.83
N GLU A 201 2.54 -1.07 -3.49
CA GLU A 201 2.94 -2.45 -3.16
C GLU A 201 4.46 -2.63 -3.29
N LEU A 202 5.07 -2.16 -4.39
CA LEU A 202 6.52 -2.27 -4.59
C LEU A 202 7.31 -1.55 -3.49
N GLU A 203 7.01 -0.27 -3.24
CA GLU A 203 7.68 0.54 -2.22
C GLU A 203 7.60 -0.11 -0.84
N ILE A 204 6.40 -0.56 -0.44
CA ILE A 204 6.18 -1.18 0.87
C ILE A 204 6.94 -2.50 0.99
N HIS A 205 6.90 -3.37 -0.04
CA HIS A 205 7.64 -4.62 0.01
C HIS A 205 9.15 -4.37 0.12
N LEU A 206 9.72 -3.50 -0.72
CA LEU A 206 11.16 -3.23 -0.71
C LEU A 206 11.62 -2.60 0.60
N ALA A 207 10.81 -1.69 1.17
CA ALA A 207 11.09 -1.10 2.47
C ALA A 207 11.05 -2.15 3.59
N LEU A 208 10.02 -3.00 3.63
CA LEU A 208 9.94 -4.07 4.64
C LEU A 208 11.06 -5.09 4.50
N ILE A 209 11.45 -5.47 3.29
CA ILE A 209 12.58 -6.38 3.05
C ILE A 209 13.87 -5.79 3.64
N GLN A 210 14.19 -4.54 3.32
CA GLN A 210 15.40 -3.90 3.84
C GLN A 210 15.38 -3.74 5.36
N LEU A 211 14.22 -3.35 5.93
CA LEU A 211 14.07 -3.28 7.39
C LEU A 211 14.27 -4.64 8.06
N LEU A 212 13.73 -5.71 7.47
CA LEU A 212 13.86 -7.06 8.03
C LEU A 212 15.21 -7.71 7.77
N GLN A 213 15.96 -7.28 6.76
CA GLN A 213 17.36 -7.65 6.57
C GLN A 213 18.23 -7.05 7.67
N ALA A 214 18.07 -5.75 7.92
CA ALA A 214 18.92 -5.00 8.86
C ALA A 214 18.51 -5.20 10.33
N PHE A 215 17.21 -5.31 10.62
CA PHE A 215 16.70 -5.19 11.99
C PHE A 215 15.73 -6.31 12.39
N GLU A 216 15.80 -6.67 13.67
CA GLU A 216 14.71 -7.27 14.42
C GLU A 216 13.85 -6.13 15.01
N ILE A 217 12.59 -6.06 14.58
CA ILE A 217 11.64 -5.04 15.01
C ILE A 217 10.94 -5.53 16.28
N LYS A 218 11.05 -4.78 17.38
CA LYS A 218 10.40 -5.08 18.66
C LYS A 218 9.43 -3.98 19.04
N LEU A 219 8.40 -4.34 19.79
CA LEU A 219 7.56 -3.34 20.44
C LEU A 219 8.37 -2.70 21.57
N ASP A 220 8.35 -1.38 21.63
CA ASP A 220 8.84 -0.69 22.81
C ASP A 220 7.92 -1.02 24.02
N PRO A 221 8.47 -1.22 25.23
CA PRO A 221 7.66 -1.49 26.43
C PRO A 221 6.59 -0.43 26.73
N THR A 222 6.77 0.81 26.25
CA THR A 222 5.80 1.89 26.39
C THR A 222 4.62 1.79 25.42
N THR A 223 4.73 0.95 24.38
CA THR A 223 3.67 0.75 23.38
C THR A 223 2.57 -0.12 23.94
N GLY A 224 1.50 0.53 24.40
CA GLY A 224 0.24 -0.16 24.73
C GLY A 224 -0.49 -0.69 23.49
N THR A 225 -1.72 -1.17 23.70
CA THR A 225 -2.59 -1.56 22.58
C THR A 225 -2.92 -0.35 21.72
N VAL A 226 -2.58 -0.44 20.43
CA VAL A 226 -2.87 0.60 19.43
C VAL A 226 -4.11 0.19 18.66
N HIS A 227 -5.21 0.90 18.89
CA HIS A 227 -6.45 0.72 18.13
C HIS A 227 -6.45 1.60 16.89
N ALA A 228 -7.14 1.15 15.84
CA ALA A 228 -7.35 1.97 14.67
C ALA A 228 -8.36 3.10 14.96
N LYS A 229 -8.14 4.28 14.38
CA LYS A 229 -9.04 5.42 14.44
C LYS A 229 -9.26 5.95 13.02
N THR A 230 -10.49 6.34 12.69
CA THR A 230 -10.79 6.89 11.37
C THR A 230 -10.85 8.41 11.42
N HIS A 231 -10.02 9.07 10.62
CA HIS A 231 -10.01 10.52 10.39
C HIS A 231 -9.85 10.78 8.89
N GLY A 232 -10.89 10.44 8.11
CA GLY A 232 -10.80 10.32 6.65
C GLY A 232 -10.09 9.03 6.22
N LEU A 233 -8.89 8.80 6.75
CA LEU A 233 -8.13 7.55 6.63
C LEU A 233 -8.16 6.76 7.95
N LEU A 234 -7.95 5.44 7.86
CA LEU A 234 -7.75 4.57 9.01
C LEU A 234 -6.30 4.69 9.49
N THR A 235 -6.10 5.30 10.65
CA THR A 235 -4.78 5.59 11.21
C THR A 235 -4.60 4.96 12.60
N PRO A 236 -3.35 4.85 13.09
CA PRO A 236 -3.10 4.50 14.48
C PRO A 236 -3.72 5.53 15.43
N GLY A 237 -4.53 5.08 16.40
CA GLY A 237 -5.16 5.96 17.38
C GLY A 237 -4.20 6.53 18.43
N LYS A 238 -2.98 6.01 18.50
CA LYS A 238 -1.87 6.41 19.38
C LYS A 238 -0.53 6.18 18.66
N PRO A 239 0.57 6.82 19.09
CA PRO A 239 1.89 6.52 18.57
C PRO A 239 2.24 5.04 18.65
N ILE A 240 2.89 4.52 17.61
CA ILE A 240 3.48 3.18 17.57
C ILE A 240 4.97 3.35 17.86
N ASN A 241 5.41 3.04 19.09
CA ASN A 241 6.83 3.07 19.43
C ASN A 241 7.45 1.69 19.19
N LEU A 242 8.50 1.64 18.37
CA LEU A 242 9.20 0.42 18.00
C LEU A 242 10.70 0.57 18.32
N GLN A 243 11.31 -0.56 18.65
CA GLN A 243 12.76 -0.68 18.77
C GLN A 243 13.28 -1.46 17.57
N PHE A 244 14.31 -0.94 16.90
CA PHE A 244 14.99 -1.60 15.79
C PHE A 244 16.34 -2.10 16.31
N VAL A 245 16.48 -3.42 16.43
CA VAL A 245 17.69 -4.08 16.95
C VAL A 245 18.45 -4.68 15.79
N ASP A 246 19.73 -4.35 15.62
CA ASP A 246 20.55 -4.87 14.52
C ASP A 246 20.54 -6.41 14.47
N ARG A 247 20.36 -6.96 13.28
CA ARG A 247 20.56 -8.40 13.03
C ARG A 247 22.05 -8.66 12.79
N LYS A 248 22.55 -9.70 13.48
CA LYS A 248 23.91 -10.21 13.30
C LYS A 248 24.03 -11.02 12.01
#